data_AF-A0A7S2CSX4-F1
#
_entry.id   AF-A0A7S2CSX4-F1
#
_cell.length_a   1.000
_cell.length_b   1.000
_cell.length_c   1.000
_cell.angle_alpha   90.00
_cell.angle_beta   90.00
_cell.angle_gamma   90.00
#
_symmetry.space_group_name_H-M   'P 1'
#
loop_
_entity.id
_entity.type
_entity.pdbx_description
1 polymer ?
#
loop_
_entity_poly.entity_id
_entity_poly.type
_entity_poly.pdbx_seq_one_letter_code
_entity_poly.pdbx_strand_id
1 'polypeptide(L)'
;LEERGLTESTFVIFTSDHGSMLFDHGIDDEKHAFLDASWRVPLIMRYPGHLPSNVTRTFAVVGPDITATILGAAGALYLPPSGSVANDSMAANTSFYMSGFDLAAPLIEDENAPSPRSVAVGVEFRGFALATEQWKIAFFPVEGEGRLFNRISDPQERVNLWSDEQMRATRDALLIALMRWRTRQDDLQYQAVRWTGGGEVGVRAQNATFFLEGIAAEVDLQTDAYFL
;
A
#
# COMPACT_ATOMS: atom_id res chain seq x y z
N LEU A 1 -25.37 17.39 2.57
CA LEU A 1 -25.96 16.03 2.67
C LEU A 1 -27.24 16.06 3.50
N GLU A 2 -27.21 16.68 4.69
CA GLU A 2 -28.35 16.79 5.60
C GLU A 2 -29.57 17.48 4.99
N GLU A 3 -29.41 18.66 4.39
CA GLU A 3 -30.51 19.39 3.74
C GLU A 3 -31.24 18.60 2.65
N ARG A 4 -30.57 17.60 2.06
CA ARG A 4 -31.13 16.73 1.00
C ARG A 4 -31.53 15.34 1.50
N GLY A 5 -31.40 15.05 2.81
CA GLY A 5 -31.71 13.75 3.38
C GLY A 5 -30.82 12.60 2.91
N LEU A 6 -29.61 12.88 2.39
CA LEU A 6 -28.69 11.87 1.83
C LEU A 6 -27.67 11.36 2.85
N THR A 7 -27.70 11.88 4.07
CA THR A 7 -26.68 11.66 5.10
C THR A 7 -26.48 10.19 5.45
N GLU A 8 -27.55 9.41 5.53
CA GLU A 8 -27.54 7.99 5.90
C GLU A 8 -27.21 7.06 4.71
N SER A 9 -27.34 7.56 3.48
CA SER A 9 -27.14 6.77 2.24
C SER A 9 -25.87 7.16 1.48
N THR A 10 -24.96 7.90 2.13
CA THR A 10 -23.73 8.39 1.52
C THR A 10 -22.53 7.87 2.30
N PHE A 11 -21.67 7.10 1.63
CA PHE A 11 -20.34 6.80 2.14
C PHE A 11 -19.42 7.99 1.87
N VAL A 12 -18.90 8.60 2.95
CA VAL A 12 -17.99 9.73 2.86
C VAL A 12 -16.57 9.27 3.18
N ILE A 13 -15.65 9.55 2.27
CA ILE A 13 -14.20 9.38 2.47
C ILE A 13 -13.55 10.76 2.31
N PHE A 14 -12.84 11.20 3.34
CA PHE A 14 -12.04 12.42 3.32
C PHE A 14 -10.57 12.05 3.45
N THR A 15 -9.76 12.52 2.50
CA THR A 15 -8.32 12.25 2.45
C THR A 15 -7.58 13.41 1.78
N SER A 16 -6.26 13.33 1.77
CA SER A 16 -5.38 14.11 0.89
C SER A 16 -4.60 13.17 -0.03
N ASP A 17 -4.11 13.69 -1.16
CA ASP A 17 -3.22 12.97 -2.07
C ASP A 17 -1.76 13.00 -1.60
N HIS A 18 -1.34 14.09 -0.95
CA HIS A 18 -0.04 14.24 -0.30
C HIS A 18 -0.07 15.37 0.74
N GLY A 19 0.86 15.32 1.68
CA GLY A 19 1.18 16.44 2.57
C GLY A 19 2.15 17.43 1.93
N SER A 20 2.86 18.20 2.75
CA SER A 20 3.93 19.09 2.33
C SER A 20 4.96 19.22 3.43
N MET A 21 6.23 19.39 3.05
CA MET A 21 7.31 19.62 4.00
C MET A 21 7.22 20.97 4.71
N LEU A 22 6.75 22.04 4.06
CA LEU A 22 6.64 23.38 4.67
C LEU A 22 7.89 23.82 5.48
N PHE A 23 9.10 23.64 4.93
CA PHE A 23 10.41 23.86 5.58
C PHE A 23 10.86 22.80 6.61
N ASP A 24 10.06 21.75 6.86
CA ASP A 24 10.51 20.62 7.66
C ASP A 24 11.75 19.96 7.02
N HIS A 25 12.71 19.59 7.87
CA HIS A 25 14.01 19.06 7.45
C HIS A 25 14.83 19.98 6.52
N GLY A 26 14.51 21.29 6.49
CA GLY A 26 15.16 22.24 5.59
C GLY A 26 14.78 22.05 4.11
N ILE A 27 13.70 21.30 3.85
CA ILE A 27 13.11 21.13 2.52
C ILE A 27 11.97 22.12 2.41
N ASP A 28 11.99 22.99 1.39
CA ASP A 28 10.93 23.97 1.10
C ASP A 28 9.57 23.29 0.85
N ASP A 29 8.53 24.03 0.48
CA ASP A 29 7.16 23.55 0.18
C ASP A 29 7.11 22.54 -1.00
N GLU A 30 7.64 21.34 -0.74
CA GLU A 30 7.85 20.23 -1.65
C GLU A 30 7.11 19.01 -1.11
N LYS A 31 6.59 18.20 -2.04
CA LYS A 31 5.85 16.96 -1.76
C LYS A 31 6.60 15.70 -2.19
N HIS A 32 7.63 15.84 -3.03
CA HIS A 32 8.38 14.71 -3.58
C HIS A 32 9.44 14.17 -2.59
N ALA A 33 9.00 13.86 -1.37
CA ALA A 33 9.82 13.31 -0.29
C ALA A 33 9.07 12.20 0.45
N PHE A 34 9.78 11.12 0.81
CA PHE A 34 9.21 10.01 1.59
C PHE A 34 9.15 10.27 3.11
N LEU A 35 9.27 11.52 3.53
CA LEU A 35 9.15 11.93 4.94
C LEU A 35 7.65 12.06 5.29
N ASP A 36 7.29 11.78 6.54
CA ASP A 36 5.88 11.69 6.99
C ASP A 36 5.12 13.01 6.76
N ALA A 37 5.79 14.17 6.82
CA ALA A 37 5.18 15.47 6.52
C ALA A 37 4.57 15.54 5.11
N SER A 38 5.17 14.83 4.14
CA SER A 38 4.61 14.70 2.79
C SER A 38 3.80 13.40 2.61
N TRP A 39 4.25 12.29 3.19
CA TRP A 39 3.75 10.97 2.83
C TRP A 39 2.56 10.51 3.68
N ARG A 40 2.44 11.01 4.91
CA ARG A 40 1.38 10.61 5.85
C ARG A 40 0.21 11.58 5.77
N VAL A 41 -0.83 11.17 5.05
CA VAL A 41 -2.08 11.95 4.86
C VAL A 41 -3.18 11.52 5.83
N PRO A 42 -4.14 12.41 6.15
CA PRO A 42 -5.33 12.00 6.90
C PRO A 42 -6.22 11.09 6.05
N LEU A 43 -6.87 10.10 6.69
CA LEU A 43 -7.97 9.35 6.09
C LEU A 43 -9.10 9.25 7.12
N ILE A 44 -10.26 9.79 6.78
CA ILE A 44 -11.47 9.74 7.61
C ILE A 44 -12.59 9.13 6.78
N MET A 45 -13.23 8.10 7.33
CA MET A 45 -14.33 7.39 6.68
C MET A 45 -15.59 7.46 7.53
N ARG A 46 -16.73 7.75 6.91
CA ARG A 46 -18.05 7.76 7.55
C ARG A 46 -19.05 7.03 6.66
N TYR A 47 -19.53 5.88 7.14
CA TYR A 47 -20.57 5.11 6.49
C TYR A 47 -21.68 4.75 7.51
N PRO A 48 -22.70 5.60 7.67
CA PRO A 48 -23.72 5.40 8.70
C PRO A 48 -24.43 4.06 8.56
N GLY A 49 -24.62 3.38 9.69
CA GLY A 49 -25.24 2.04 9.72
C GLY A 49 -24.36 0.90 9.23
N HIS A 50 -23.11 1.17 8.82
CA HIS A 50 -22.18 0.15 8.33
C HIS A 50 -20.84 0.19 9.08
N LEU A 51 -20.15 1.34 9.07
CA LEU A 51 -18.89 1.49 9.80
C LEU A 51 -19.14 1.79 11.29
N PRO A 52 -18.34 1.21 12.20
CA PRO A 52 -18.40 1.55 13.62
C PRO A 52 -17.96 3.01 13.85
N SER A 53 -18.60 3.68 14.80
CA SER A 53 -18.24 5.05 15.19
C SER A 53 -17.04 5.06 16.14
N ASN A 54 -16.23 6.13 16.09
CA ASN A 54 -15.10 6.36 17.01
C ASN A 54 -13.99 5.29 17.00
N VAL A 55 -13.89 4.51 15.92
CA VAL A 55 -12.76 3.60 15.70
C VAL A 55 -11.60 4.36 15.07
N THR A 56 -10.42 4.23 15.66
CA THR A 56 -9.17 4.79 15.13
C THR A 56 -8.19 3.67 14.82
N ARG A 57 -7.63 3.69 13.60
CA ARG A 57 -6.52 2.80 13.19
C ARG A 57 -5.27 3.65 12.98
N THR A 58 -4.15 3.22 13.56
CA THR A 58 -2.92 4.03 13.65
C THR A 58 -1.92 3.77 12.53
N PHE A 59 -1.98 2.59 11.90
CA PHE A 59 -1.12 2.15 10.80
C PHE A 59 -1.71 0.90 10.14
N ALA A 60 -1.59 0.63 8.84
CA ALA A 60 -1.17 1.48 7.71
C ALA A 60 -2.29 1.56 6.64
N VAL A 61 -2.19 2.53 5.73
CA VAL A 61 -3.05 2.64 4.52
C VAL A 61 -2.20 3.15 3.36
N VAL A 62 -2.50 2.70 2.14
CA VAL A 62 -1.95 3.28 0.89
C VAL A 62 -3.07 3.66 -0.07
N GLY A 63 -2.77 4.51 -1.06
CA GLY A 63 -3.75 5.03 -2.02
C GLY A 63 -4.64 3.97 -2.69
N PRO A 64 -4.09 2.86 -3.22
CA PRO A 64 -4.90 1.78 -3.81
C PRO A 64 -5.98 1.19 -2.90
N ASP A 65 -5.81 1.22 -1.57
CA ASP A 65 -6.80 0.72 -0.63
C ASP A 65 -8.09 1.56 -0.66
N ILE A 66 -7.99 2.86 -0.95
CA ILE A 66 -9.16 3.74 -1.07
C ILE A 66 -10.04 3.28 -2.25
N THR A 67 -9.43 2.99 -3.39
CA THR A 67 -10.15 2.47 -4.55
C THR A 67 -10.77 1.11 -4.26
N ALA A 68 -10.03 0.20 -3.59
CA ALA A 68 -10.54 -1.12 -3.22
C ALA A 68 -11.75 -1.00 -2.27
N THR A 69 -11.67 -0.10 -1.29
CA THR A 69 -12.73 0.19 -0.32
C THR A 69 -13.98 0.79 -1.00
N ILE A 70 -13.81 1.69 -1.98
CA ILE A 70 -14.94 2.24 -2.76
C ILE A 70 -15.62 1.15 -3.58
N LEU A 71 -14.85 0.28 -4.24
CA LEU A 71 -15.39 -0.83 -5.02
C LEU A 71 -16.11 -1.85 -4.13
N GLY A 72 -15.55 -2.17 -2.96
CA GLY A 72 -16.17 -3.04 -1.97
C GLY A 72 -17.50 -2.48 -1.46
N ALA A 73 -17.52 -1.19 -1.08
CA ALA A 73 -18.74 -0.51 -0.66
C ALA A 73 -19.82 -0.44 -1.76
N ALA A 74 -19.41 -0.44 -3.04
CA ALA A 74 -20.32 -0.49 -4.18
C ALA A 74 -20.78 -1.91 -4.56
N GLY A 75 -20.26 -2.96 -3.90
CA GLY A 75 -20.49 -4.36 -4.27
C GLY A 75 -19.87 -4.74 -5.62
N ALA A 76 -18.84 -4.00 -6.05
CA ALA A 76 -18.19 -4.10 -7.36
C ALA A 76 -16.80 -4.73 -7.33
N LEU A 77 -16.40 -5.35 -6.20
CA LEU A 77 -15.22 -6.20 -6.16
C LEU A 77 -15.44 -7.40 -7.07
N TYR A 78 -14.64 -7.48 -8.13
CA TYR A 78 -14.78 -8.49 -9.17
C TYR A 78 -14.26 -9.84 -8.66
N LEU A 79 -15.19 -10.77 -8.38
CA LEU A 79 -14.87 -12.20 -8.26
C LEU A 79 -14.37 -12.69 -9.63
N PRO A 80 -13.33 -13.53 -9.68
CA PRO A 80 -12.78 -13.93 -10.96
C PRO A 80 -13.80 -14.72 -11.79
N PRO A 81 -13.65 -14.76 -13.13
CA PRO A 81 -14.55 -15.53 -13.98
C PRO A 81 -14.58 -16.98 -13.50
N SER A 82 -15.79 -17.52 -13.29
CA SER A 82 -16.04 -18.86 -12.78
C SER A 82 -15.04 -19.90 -13.32
N GLY A 83 -14.07 -20.30 -12.49
CA GLY A 83 -13.03 -21.24 -12.89
C GLY A 83 -11.68 -21.13 -12.15
N SER A 84 -11.30 -19.95 -11.65
CA SER A 84 -10.17 -19.84 -10.72
C SER A 84 -10.65 -20.00 -9.28
N VAL A 85 -10.22 -21.08 -8.67
CA VAL A 85 -10.42 -21.38 -7.25
C VAL A 85 -9.51 -20.45 -6.46
N ALA A 86 -10.00 -19.27 -6.09
CA ALA A 86 -9.42 -18.56 -4.97
C ALA A 86 -9.92 -19.25 -3.70
N ASN A 87 -9.19 -20.29 -3.28
CA ASN A 87 -9.53 -21.13 -2.14
C ASN A 87 -9.23 -20.46 -0.78
N ASP A 88 -8.89 -19.17 -0.78
CA ASP A 88 -8.57 -18.42 0.42
C ASP A 88 -9.64 -17.36 0.70
N SER A 89 -10.14 -17.37 1.93
CA SER A 89 -11.07 -16.39 2.51
C SER A 89 -10.62 -14.93 2.36
N MET A 90 -9.35 -14.67 2.05
CA MET A 90 -8.80 -13.34 1.75
C MET A 90 -9.13 -12.82 0.35
N ALA A 91 -9.47 -13.70 -0.59
CA ALA A 91 -9.80 -13.29 -1.97
C ALA A 91 -11.18 -12.65 -2.11
N ALA A 92 -12.07 -12.84 -1.13
CA ALA A 92 -13.44 -12.33 -1.18
C ALA A 92 -13.55 -10.80 -1.10
N ASN A 93 -12.52 -10.13 -0.56
CA ASN A 93 -12.51 -8.68 -0.33
C ASN A 93 -11.48 -7.92 -1.20
N THR A 94 -11.04 -8.52 -2.31
CA THR A 94 -9.89 -8.02 -3.08
C THR A 94 -10.14 -8.03 -4.58
N SER A 95 -9.77 -6.94 -5.26
CA SER A 95 -9.87 -6.86 -6.72
C SER A 95 -8.74 -7.65 -7.37
N PHE A 96 -9.08 -8.55 -8.29
CA PHE A 96 -8.10 -9.32 -9.07
C PHE A 96 -7.14 -8.45 -9.90
N TYR A 97 -7.53 -7.20 -10.19
CA TYR A 97 -6.79 -6.28 -11.06
C TYR A 97 -6.17 -5.09 -10.32
N MET A 98 -6.17 -5.07 -8.98
CA MET A 98 -5.71 -3.89 -8.24
C MET A 98 -5.02 -4.23 -6.92
N SER A 99 -3.91 -3.54 -6.66
CA SER A 99 -3.02 -3.74 -5.51
C SER A 99 -3.52 -3.11 -4.19
N GLY A 100 -4.80 -3.23 -3.85
CA GLY A 100 -5.38 -2.60 -2.66
C GLY A 100 -6.28 -3.53 -1.84
N PHE A 101 -6.35 -3.29 -0.55
CA PHE A 101 -7.28 -3.98 0.37
C PHE A 101 -8.53 -3.13 0.62
N ASP A 102 -9.69 -3.79 0.71
CA ASP A 102 -10.88 -3.16 1.29
C ASP A 102 -10.68 -2.95 2.79
N LEU A 103 -10.69 -1.69 3.22
CA LEU A 103 -10.50 -1.29 4.62
C LEU A 103 -11.82 -1.24 5.39
N ALA A 104 -12.97 -1.19 4.72
CA ALA A 104 -14.28 -1.08 5.34
C ALA A 104 -14.86 -2.45 5.67
N ALA A 105 -14.76 -3.42 4.76
CA ALA A 105 -15.37 -4.74 4.95
C ALA A 105 -14.98 -5.43 6.27
N PRO A 106 -13.69 -5.49 6.67
CA PRO A 106 -13.32 -6.09 7.96
C PRO A 106 -13.97 -5.40 9.16
N LEU A 107 -14.11 -4.07 9.12
CA LEU A 107 -14.70 -3.27 10.20
C LEU A 107 -16.23 -3.38 10.27
N ILE A 108 -16.88 -3.66 9.14
CA ILE A 108 -18.33 -3.91 9.07
C ILE A 108 -18.65 -5.27 9.68
N GLU A 109 -17.79 -6.27 9.48
CA GLU A 109 -17.96 -7.62 10.03
C GLU A 109 -17.64 -7.69 11.52
N ASP A 110 -16.52 -7.08 11.95
CA ASP A 110 -16.10 -6.99 13.35
C ASP A 110 -15.34 -5.68 13.59
N GLU A 111 -15.85 -4.84 14.48
CA GLU A 111 -15.21 -3.56 14.82
C GLU A 111 -13.77 -3.73 15.36
N ASN A 112 -13.46 -4.90 15.90
CA ASN A 112 -12.14 -5.28 16.43
C ASN A 112 -11.28 -6.06 15.43
N ALA A 113 -11.75 -6.30 14.20
CA ALA A 113 -10.99 -7.01 13.18
C ALA A 113 -9.60 -6.38 13.01
N PRO A 114 -8.51 -7.14 12.84
CA PRO A 114 -7.20 -6.57 12.57
C PRO A 114 -7.22 -5.82 11.23
N SER A 115 -6.37 -4.80 11.12
CA SER A 115 -6.15 -4.14 9.82
C SER A 115 -5.54 -5.15 8.84
N PRO A 116 -5.98 -5.20 7.58
CA PRO A 116 -5.29 -6.00 6.54
C PRO A 116 -3.91 -5.40 6.18
N ARG A 117 -3.62 -4.17 6.65
CA ARG A 117 -2.38 -3.43 6.41
C ARG A 117 -1.58 -3.25 7.70
N SER A 118 -0.40 -3.83 7.71
CA SER A 118 0.68 -3.65 8.70
C SER A 118 1.92 -2.94 8.10
N VAL A 119 1.95 -2.76 6.78
CA VAL A 119 3.06 -2.17 6.02
C VAL A 119 2.49 -1.19 4.99
N ALA A 120 3.05 0.02 4.97
CA ALA A 120 2.80 1.03 3.93
C ALA A 120 3.95 1.04 2.93
N VAL A 121 3.63 1.25 1.65
CA VAL A 121 4.58 1.30 0.55
C VAL A 121 4.17 2.33 -0.47
N GLY A 122 5.14 2.80 -1.25
CA GLY A 122 4.85 3.67 -2.37
C GLY A 122 6.06 3.95 -3.22
N VAL A 123 5.77 4.56 -4.37
CA VAL A 123 6.73 4.90 -5.41
C VAL A 123 6.60 6.38 -5.66
N GLU A 124 7.73 7.05 -5.76
CA GLU A 124 7.82 8.46 -6.13
C GLU A 124 8.92 8.59 -7.20
N PHE A 125 8.53 8.93 -8.42
CA PHE A 125 9.42 8.89 -9.60
C PHE A 125 10.20 7.56 -9.74
N ARG A 126 11.49 7.58 -9.41
CA ARG A 126 12.40 6.43 -9.47
C ARG A 126 12.76 5.88 -8.09
N GLY A 127 12.28 6.51 -7.03
CA GLY A 127 12.47 6.08 -5.65
C GLY A 127 11.33 5.22 -5.15
N PHE A 128 11.61 4.42 -4.13
CA PHE A 128 10.65 3.54 -3.49
C PHE A 128 10.76 3.67 -1.97
N ALA A 129 9.65 3.56 -1.27
CA ALA A 129 9.66 3.52 0.18
C ALA A 129 8.75 2.44 0.76
N LEU A 130 9.12 1.96 1.94
CA LEU A 130 8.40 1.01 2.75
C LEU A 130 8.46 1.47 4.20
N ALA A 131 7.32 1.45 4.88
CA ALA A 131 7.22 1.71 6.30
C ALA A 131 6.50 0.56 7.01
N THR A 132 7.09 0.09 8.11
CA THR A 132 6.44 -0.71 9.15
C THR A 132 6.11 0.21 10.34
N GLU A 133 5.53 -0.32 11.41
CA GLU A 133 5.35 0.46 12.64
C GLU A 133 6.69 0.98 13.19
N GLN A 134 7.74 0.16 13.13
CA GLN A 134 9.04 0.48 13.71
C GLN A 134 10.02 1.11 12.73
N TRP A 135 10.01 0.74 11.47
CA TRP A 135 11.04 1.14 10.52
C TRP A 135 10.45 1.83 9.30
N LYS A 136 11.20 2.79 8.75
CA LYS A 136 10.94 3.30 7.40
C LYS A 136 12.22 3.31 6.59
N ILE A 137 12.12 2.76 5.38
CA ILE A 137 13.19 2.80 4.39
C ILE A 137 12.72 3.55 3.16
N ALA A 138 13.59 4.39 2.60
CA ALA A 138 13.44 4.97 1.28
C ALA A 138 14.71 4.67 0.48
N PHE A 139 14.56 4.24 -0.76
CA PHE A 139 15.68 3.85 -1.62
C PHE A 139 15.59 4.54 -2.98
N PHE A 140 16.72 5.12 -3.38
CA PHE A 140 16.89 5.90 -4.61
C PHE A 140 17.92 5.18 -5.49
N PRO A 141 17.49 4.25 -6.35
CA PRO A 141 18.36 3.32 -7.05
C PRO A 141 19.28 3.98 -8.08
N VAL A 142 18.90 5.14 -8.64
CA VAL A 142 19.70 5.84 -9.64
C VAL A 142 20.93 6.48 -8.98
N GLU A 143 20.72 7.05 -7.80
CA GLU A 143 21.74 7.71 -6.99
C GLU A 143 22.55 6.70 -6.16
N GLY A 144 22.00 5.50 -5.93
CA GLY A 144 22.60 4.51 -5.03
C GLY A 144 22.47 4.91 -3.56
N GLU A 145 21.54 5.80 -3.26
CA GLU A 145 21.33 6.38 -1.93
C GLU A 145 20.09 5.80 -1.26
N GLY A 146 20.04 5.92 0.06
CA GLY A 146 18.87 5.54 0.82
C GLY A 146 18.76 6.26 2.15
N ARG A 147 17.59 6.11 2.75
CA ARG A 147 17.26 6.62 4.08
C ARG A 147 16.67 5.48 4.89
N LEU A 148 17.11 5.34 6.14
CA LEU A 148 16.55 4.39 7.09
C LEU A 148 16.26 5.13 8.40
N PHE A 149 15.04 5.04 8.90
CA PHE A 149 14.61 5.68 10.14
C PHE A 149 13.97 4.67 11.08
N ASN A 150 14.27 4.77 12.37
CA ASN A 150 13.52 4.08 13.41
C ASN A 150 12.37 4.99 13.86
N ARG A 151 11.13 4.64 13.52
CA ARG A 151 9.95 5.47 13.76
C ARG A 151 9.52 5.51 15.23
N ILE A 152 9.98 4.55 16.05
CA ILE A 152 9.68 4.52 17.49
C ILE A 152 10.62 5.47 18.24
N SER A 153 11.93 5.37 18.00
CA SER A 153 12.92 6.20 18.69
C SER A 153 13.17 7.55 18.01
N ASP A 154 12.89 7.67 16.72
CA ASP A 154 13.02 8.88 15.90
C ASP A 154 11.75 9.14 15.07
N PRO A 155 10.61 9.47 15.73
CA PRO A 155 9.35 9.73 15.05
C PRO A 155 9.36 10.99 14.16
N GLN A 156 10.39 11.82 14.28
CA GLN A 156 10.59 13.01 13.46
C GLN A 156 11.63 12.80 12.37
N GLU A 157 12.11 11.56 12.14
CA GLU A 157 12.96 11.18 11.02
C GLU A 157 14.23 12.04 10.84
N ARG A 158 14.85 12.39 11.96
CA ARG A 158 16.01 13.28 11.99
C ARG A 158 17.32 12.55 11.77
N VAL A 159 17.39 11.26 12.07
CA VAL A 159 18.62 10.48 12.07
C VAL A 159 18.55 9.42 10.98
N ASN A 160 19.22 9.68 9.85
CA ASN A 160 19.36 8.69 8.80
C ASN A 160 20.36 7.59 9.20
N LEU A 161 19.86 6.38 9.42
CA LEU A 161 20.62 5.19 9.78
C LEU A 161 21.10 4.36 8.58
N TRP A 162 20.90 4.85 7.34
CA TRP A 162 21.24 4.11 6.12
C TRP A 162 22.70 3.61 6.08
N SER A 163 23.63 4.44 6.56
CA SER A 163 25.07 4.16 6.58
C SER A 163 25.55 3.49 7.87
N ASP A 164 24.66 3.21 8.83
CA ASP A 164 25.03 2.53 10.07
C ASP A 164 25.19 1.02 9.82
N GLU A 165 26.41 0.51 10.01
CA GLU A 165 26.71 -0.90 9.81
C GLU A 165 25.96 -1.81 10.81
N GLN A 166 25.62 -1.30 12.00
CA GLN A 166 24.80 -2.05 12.96
C GLN A 166 23.39 -2.29 12.42
N MET A 167 22.90 -1.41 11.54
CA MET A 167 21.57 -1.51 10.93
C MET A 167 21.57 -2.31 9.63
N ARG A 168 22.71 -2.87 9.21
CA ARG A 168 22.84 -3.59 7.94
C ARG A 168 21.81 -4.72 7.79
N ALA A 169 21.63 -5.55 8.82
CA ALA A 169 20.68 -6.66 8.76
C ALA A 169 19.23 -6.18 8.53
N THR A 170 18.79 -5.17 9.29
CA THR A 170 17.47 -4.55 9.15
C THR A 170 17.30 -3.87 7.79
N ARG A 171 18.30 -3.08 7.36
CA ARG A 171 18.30 -2.41 6.05
C ARG A 171 18.16 -3.42 4.92
N ASP A 172 18.98 -4.47 4.92
CA ASP A 172 19.01 -5.47 3.85
C ASP A 172 17.68 -6.25 3.81
N ALA A 173 17.10 -6.57 4.97
CA ALA A 173 15.79 -7.24 5.04
C ALA A 173 14.65 -6.36 4.47
N LEU A 174 14.60 -5.08 4.86
CA LEU A 174 13.59 -4.14 4.35
C LEU A 174 13.78 -3.86 2.85
N LEU A 175 15.02 -3.77 2.36
CA LEU A 175 15.30 -3.66 0.92
C LEU A 175 14.82 -4.88 0.16
N ILE A 176 15.04 -6.09 0.68
CA ILE A 176 14.57 -7.32 0.04
C ILE A 176 13.04 -7.32 -0.05
N ALA A 177 12.34 -6.98 1.05
CA ALA A 177 10.88 -6.89 1.06
C ALA A 177 10.36 -5.85 0.04
N LEU A 178 10.97 -4.67 0.02
CA LEU A 178 10.64 -3.60 -0.93
C LEU A 178 10.87 -3.99 -2.39
N MET A 179 11.99 -4.67 -2.68
CA MET A 179 12.30 -5.14 -4.03
C MET A 179 11.36 -6.27 -4.47
N ARG A 180 11.03 -7.21 -3.58
CA ARG A 180 10.02 -8.25 -3.86
C ARG A 180 8.69 -7.62 -4.22
N TRP A 181 8.20 -6.70 -3.41
CA TRP A 181 6.98 -5.95 -3.72
C TRP A 181 7.08 -5.26 -5.09
N ARG A 182 8.19 -4.54 -5.36
CA ARG A 182 8.36 -3.80 -6.62
C ARG A 182 8.37 -4.69 -7.86
N THR A 183 8.91 -5.91 -7.76
CA THR A 183 8.94 -6.87 -8.87
C THR A 183 7.57 -7.48 -9.19
N ARG A 184 6.58 -7.29 -8.30
CA ARG A 184 5.23 -7.88 -8.44
C ARG A 184 4.14 -6.86 -8.75
N GLN A 185 4.45 -5.56 -8.75
CA GLN A 185 3.48 -4.50 -9.08
C GLN A 185 3.13 -4.44 -10.58
N ASP A 186 3.93 -5.06 -11.44
CA ASP A 186 3.58 -5.18 -12.85
C ASP A 186 2.57 -6.33 -13.03
N ASP A 187 1.32 -5.98 -13.34
CA ASP A 187 0.32 -6.93 -13.86
C ASP A 187 0.73 -7.37 -15.26
N LEU A 188 1.69 -8.30 -15.30
CA LEU A 188 2.14 -8.94 -16.53
C LEU A 188 1.06 -9.86 -17.10
N GLN A 189 -0.04 -10.13 -16.38
CA GLN A 189 -1.19 -10.82 -16.96
C GLN A 189 -1.94 -9.89 -17.94
N TYR A 190 -2.14 -8.60 -17.62
CA TYR A 190 -2.70 -7.64 -18.59
C TYR A 190 -1.86 -7.55 -19.88
N GLN A 191 -0.52 -7.57 -19.75
CA GLN A 191 0.36 -7.68 -20.91
C GLN A 191 0.18 -9.04 -21.61
N ALA A 192 0.06 -10.15 -20.87
CA ALA A 192 -0.09 -11.49 -21.44
C ALA A 192 -1.37 -11.71 -22.26
N VAL A 193 -2.52 -11.11 -21.89
CA VAL A 193 -3.80 -11.32 -22.60
C VAL A 193 -3.90 -10.48 -23.89
N ARG A 194 -3.13 -9.39 -24.02
CA ARG A 194 -3.18 -8.48 -25.19
C ARG A 194 -1.91 -8.45 -26.05
N TRP A 195 -0.92 -9.29 -25.77
CA TRP A 195 0.35 -9.30 -26.52
C TRP A 195 0.25 -10.10 -27.81
N THR A 196 0.47 -9.43 -28.95
CA THR A 196 0.39 -10.03 -30.30
C THR A 196 1.75 -10.43 -30.90
N GLY A 197 2.74 -10.76 -30.09
CA GLY A 197 3.99 -11.40 -30.57
C GLY A 197 5.25 -10.53 -30.58
N GLY A 198 5.74 -10.13 -29.41
CA GLY A 198 7.08 -9.55 -29.23
C GLY A 198 8.20 -10.61 -29.20
N GLY A 199 9.45 -10.14 -29.21
CA GLY A 199 10.65 -10.99 -29.35
C GLY A 199 10.94 -11.95 -28.19
N GLU A 200 11.96 -12.80 -28.37
CA GLU A 200 12.34 -13.94 -27.52
C GLU A 200 12.56 -13.58 -26.03
N VAL A 201 12.98 -12.35 -25.74
CA VAL A 201 13.15 -11.83 -24.37
C VAL A 201 11.79 -11.64 -23.68
N GLY A 202 10.76 -11.21 -24.40
CA GLY A 202 9.39 -11.06 -23.90
C GLY A 202 8.76 -12.40 -23.55
N VAL A 203 9.01 -13.44 -24.35
CA VAL A 203 8.56 -14.82 -24.07
C VAL A 203 9.19 -15.38 -22.79
N ARG A 204 10.49 -15.11 -22.57
CA ARG A 204 11.18 -15.56 -21.35
C ARG A 204 10.70 -14.84 -20.10
N ALA A 205 10.47 -13.53 -20.18
CA ALA A 205 9.89 -12.76 -19.09
C ALA A 205 8.47 -13.27 -18.75
N GLN A 206 7.64 -13.49 -19.76
CA GLN A 206 6.28 -14.02 -19.60
C GLN A 206 6.26 -15.39 -18.89
N ASN A 207 7.10 -16.33 -19.32
CA ASN A 207 7.16 -17.66 -18.70
C ASN A 207 7.60 -17.64 -17.23
N ALA A 208 8.37 -16.63 -16.83
CA ALA A 208 8.78 -16.45 -15.44
C ALA A 208 7.70 -15.78 -14.55
N THR A 209 6.65 -15.19 -15.15
CA THR A 209 5.69 -14.32 -14.47
C THR A 209 4.25 -14.84 -14.52
N PHE A 210 4.05 -16.09 -14.96
CA PHE A 210 2.74 -16.75 -15.11
C PHE A 210 1.93 -16.88 -13.80
N PHE A 211 2.52 -16.63 -12.64
CA PHE A 211 1.92 -16.88 -11.32
C PHE A 211 1.64 -15.60 -10.50
N LEU A 212 1.74 -14.41 -11.11
CA LEU A 212 1.43 -13.16 -10.41
C LEU A 212 -0.06 -12.83 -10.55
N GLU A 213 -0.82 -12.94 -9.46
CA GLU A 213 -2.26 -12.65 -9.40
C GLU A 213 -2.55 -11.50 -8.40
N GLY A 214 -3.30 -10.48 -8.83
CA GLY A 214 -3.93 -9.46 -7.98
C GLY A 214 -3.09 -8.90 -6.82
N ILE A 215 -3.61 -9.03 -5.60
CA ILE A 215 -3.04 -8.51 -4.34
C ILE A 215 -1.84 -9.31 -3.79
N ALA A 216 -1.34 -10.34 -4.48
CA ALA A 216 -0.25 -11.18 -3.98
C ALA A 216 1.01 -10.38 -3.62
N ALA A 217 1.29 -9.28 -4.32
CA ALA A 217 2.37 -8.36 -3.97
C ALA A 217 2.16 -7.71 -2.59
N GLU A 218 0.92 -7.34 -2.27
CA GLU A 218 0.56 -6.68 -1.03
C GLU A 218 0.57 -7.64 0.15
N VAL A 219 0.05 -8.87 -0.03
CA VAL A 219 0.03 -9.93 1.00
C VAL A 219 1.45 -10.38 1.37
N ASP A 220 2.30 -10.64 0.37
CA ASP A 220 3.67 -11.04 0.62
C ASP A 220 4.47 -9.93 1.29
N LEU A 221 4.24 -8.68 0.90
CA LEU A 221 4.84 -7.53 1.57
C LEU A 221 4.45 -7.46 3.04
N GLN A 222 3.17 -7.70 3.38
CA GLN A 222 2.76 -7.76 4.79
C GLN A 222 3.57 -8.85 5.51
N THR A 223 3.67 -10.04 4.95
CA THR A 223 4.37 -11.17 5.59
C THR A 223 5.88 -10.94 5.72
N ASP A 224 6.52 -10.45 4.68
CA ASP A 224 7.98 -10.28 4.61
C ASP A 224 8.49 -9.18 5.56
N ALA A 225 7.69 -8.14 5.78
CA ALA A 225 8.09 -7.00 6.60
C ALA A 225 7.44 -6.96 8.00
N TYR A 226 6.40 -7.75 8.29
CA TYR A 226 5.71 -7.73 9.58
C TYR A 226 6.60 -8.04 10.79
N PHE A 227 7.59 -8.92 10.62
CA PHE A 227 8.47 -9.37 11.72
C PHE A 227 9.72 -8.49 11.93
N LEU A 228 9.82 -7.36 11.21
CA LEU A 228 10.98 -6.46 11.21
C LEU A 228 10.69 -5.14 11.94
#